data_AF-A0A2H0M270-F1
#
_entry.id   AF-A0A2H0M270-F1
#
_cell.length_a   1.000
_cell.length_b   1.000
_cell.length_c   1.000
_cell.angle_alpha   90.00
_cell.angle_beta   90.00
_cell.angle_gamma   90.00
#
_symmetry.space_group_name_H-M   'P 1'
#
loop_
_entity.id
_entity.type
_entity.pdbx_description
1 polymer ?
#
loop_
_entity_poly.entity_id
_entity_poly.type
_entity_poly.pdbx_seq_one_letter_code
_entity_poly.pdbx_strand_id
1 'polypeptide(L)'
;MHKHPKKIMNKKGIALIATYMTLTILLAYSGLLFNISTGQNKTTNTFKRQAQATDIAEAGLDRALNWLRAQPIPPGSSTNPWGGIQNLGNPVIGSYNVAITDLGSPGGSPSAKRYRITSTGTVGGITQVVTNYLQTDNYARYIWFTNREQFGPYNVWFWDQDRLNGPTHTNGHFNIKGTPIFDGEVRSVDDYIRYFNNGNNINSSNLSNPPYDLPDFQDTVTLGADSTNMPTQALNLRTASTDAGGLRLNGNTTIVLNADGTMNVTNSKKHWSNQNMALPANGALFVDKGSLTISGTLNGRLTAGASRDINIPNNIIYADDPRVNPASTDTLGLIAEQDVMIDHSAPSNLEVDASIMALNTSFMLESWWQGPAKGTLTVFGGIIQNQRGPVGTFSGTTKVSGYSKNYDYDQRLLSSPPPFVPTTGDYITLSWEN
;
A
#
# COMPACT_ATOMS: atom_id res chain seq x y z
N MET A 1 95.18 -52.84 37.40
CA MET A 1 94.28 -51.82 36.82
C MET A 1 93.00 -52.50 36.38
N HIS A 2 91.87 -52.14 36.97
CA HIS A 2 90.59 -52.84 36.87
C HIS A 2 89.55 -51.89 36.22
N LYS A 3 88.55 -52.46 35.50
CA LYS A 3 87.30 -51.86 34.99
C LYS A 3 87.42 -50.95 33.76
N HIS A 4 86.57 -50.98 32.72
CA HIS A 4 85.33 -51.70 32.38
C HIS A 4 85.27 -51.84 30.84
N PRO A 5 84.69 -52.91 30.27
CA PRO A 5 84.41 -52.96 28.83
C PRO A 5 83.37 -51.87 28.47
N LYS A 6 83.67 -51.03 27.48
CA LYS A 6 82.71 -50.10 26.88
C LYS A 6 81.56 -50.92 26.29
N LYS A 7 80.45 -51.00 27.02
CA LYS A 7 79.18 -51.52 26.53
C LYS A 7 78.75 -50.59 25.39
N ILE A 8 78.97 -50.99 24.15
CA ILE A 8 78.38 -50.32 22.98
C ILE A 8 76.88 -50.53 23.13
N MET A 9 76.19 -49.55 23.73
CA MET A 9 74.74 -49.57 23.80
C MET A 9 74.21 -49.63 22.37
N ASN A 10 73.49 -50.71 22.06
CA ASN A 10 72.89 -50.92 20.76
C ASN A 10 71.83 -49.84 20.50
N LYS A 11 72.25 -48.70 19.94
CA LYS A 11 71.39 -47.53 19.64
C LYS A 11 70.27 -47.86 18.63
N LYS A 12 70.34 -49.02 17.95
CA LYS A 12 69.29 -49.50 17.03
C LYS A 12 67.97 -49.80 17.76
N GLY A 13 68.01 -50.26 19.02
CA GLY A 13 66.79 -50.55 19.80
C GLY A 13 66.05 -49.28 20.24
N ILE A 14 66.79 -48.27 20.72
CA ILE A 14 66.22 -46.96 21.12
C ILE A 14 65.72 -46.19 19.89
N ALA A 15 66.46 -46.23 18.77
CA ALA A 15 66.03 -45.63 17.52
C ALA A 15 64.73 -46.27 17.00
N LEU A 16 64.61 -47.60 17.04
CA LEU A 16 63.38 -48.29 16.61
C LEU A 16 62.17 -47.92 17.47
N ILE A 17 62.35 -47.87 18.81
CA ILE A 17 61.29 -47.47 19.75
C ILE A 17 60.89 -46.00 19.53
N ALA A 18 61.87 -45.10 19.35
CA ALA A 18 61.61 -43.69 19.08
C ALA A 18 60.87 -43.49 17.75
N THR A 19 61.26 -44.22 16.69
CA THR A 19 60.57 -44.20 15.39
C THR A 19 59.16 -44.76 15.48
N TYR A 20 58.95 -45.82 16.26
CA TYR A 20 57.61 -46.37 16.50
C TYR A 20 56.72 -45.39 17.28
N MET A 21 57.27 -44.74 18.31
CA MET A 21 56.55 -43.71 19.07
C MET A 21 56.20 -42.49 18.21
N THR A 22 57.13 -42.00 17.38
CA THR A 22 56.83 -40.89 16.47
C THR A 22 55.80 -41.27 15.42
N LEU A 23 55.87 -42.49 14.85
CA LEU A 23 54.86 -43.00 13.92
C LEU A 23 53.47 -43.14 14.57
N THR A 24 53.40 -43.63 15.81
CA THR A 24 52.11 -43.75 16.53
C THR A 24 51.53 -42.38 16.87
N ILE A 25 52.36 -41.42 17.29
CA ILE A 25 51.92 -40.04 17.52
C ILE A 25 51.42 -39.41 16.22
N LEU A 26 52.14 -39.57 15.11
CA LEU A 26 51.72 -39.06 13.80
C LEU A 26 50.41 -39.68 13.30
N LEU A 27 50.21 -40.98 13.49
CA LEU A 27 48.96 -41.67 13.15
C LEU A 27 47.79 -41.18 14.01
N ALA A 28 48.00 -41.02 15.32
CA ALA A 28 47.00 -40.46 16.22
C ALA A 28 46.61 -39.02 15.84
N TYR A 29 47.61 -38.20 15.50
CA TYR A 29 47.38 -36.82 15.04
C TYR A 29 46.63 -36.78 13.69
N SER A 30 46.97 -37.68 12.77
CA SER A 30 46.30 -37.82 11.47
C SER A 30 44.83 -38.22 11.64
N GLY A 31 44.54 -39.15 12.56
CA GLY A 31 43.17 -39.54 12.90
C GLY A 31 42.35 -38.40 13.51
N LEU A 32 42.95 -37.59 14.40
CA LEU A 32 42.31 -36.39 14.96
C LEU A 32 41.99 -35.37 13.87
N LEU A 33 42.94 -35.05 12.98
CA LEU A 33 42.74 -34.12 11.87
C LEU A 33 41.66 -34.63 10.89
N PHE A 34 41.62 -35.93 10.63
CA PHE A 34 40.57 -36.54 9.81
C PHE A 34 39.18 -36.41 10.44
N ASN A 35 39.07 -36.61 11.76
CA ASN A 35 37.81 -36.42 12.48
C ASN A 35 37.35 -34.95 12.47
N ILE A 36 38.26 -34.00 12.66
CA ILE A 36 37.96 -32.57 12.57
C ILE A 36 37.51 -32.20 11.15
N SER A 37 38.23 -32.67 10.12
CA SER A 37 37.91 -32.42 8.72
C SER A 37 36.55 -33.01 8.31
N THR A 38 36.26 -34.25 8.69
CA THR A 38 34.96 -34.88 8.43
C THR A 38 33.82 -34.20 9.21
N GLY A 39 34.08 -33.74 10.44
CA GLY A 39 33.15 -32.92 11.22
C GLY A 39 32.85 -31.59 10.53
N GLN A 40 33.88 -30.84 10.12
CA GLN A 40 33.74 -29.58 9.40
C GLN A 40 33.00 -29.74 8.07
N ASN A 41 33.27 -30.81 7.33
CA ASN A 41 32.57 -31.11 6.07
C ASN A 41 31.09 -31.43 6.30
N LYS A 42 30.74 -32.17 7.36
CA LYS A 42 29.34 -32.42 7.71
C LYS A 42 28.61 -31.13 8.07
N THR A 43 29.21 -30.30 8.94
CA THR A 43 28.63 -28.99 9.31
C THR A 43 28.47 -28.08 8.10
N THR A 44 29.49 -28.01 7.23
CA THR A 44 29.44 -27.21 5.99
C THR A 44 28.35 -27.69 5.05
N ASN A 45 28.20 -29.01 4.89
CA ASN A 45 27.15 -29.57 4.03
C ASN A 45 25.75 -29.34 4.61
N THR A 46 25.58 -29.43 5.93
CA THR A 46 24.32 -29.06 6.61
C THR A 46 24.00 -27.59 6.39
N PHE A 47 24.97 -26.70 6.60
CA PHE A 47 24.79 -25.26 6.39
C PHE A 47 24.42 -24.94 4.94
N LYS A 48 25.11 -25.56 3.96
CA LYS A 48 24.76 -25.42 2.54
C LYS A 48 23.33 -25.87 2.25
N ARG A 49 22.90 -27.01 2.79
CA ARG A 49 21.52 -27.51 2.61
C ARG A 49 20.49 -26.63 3.31
N GLN A 50 20.82 -26.04 4.46
CA GLN A 50 19.96 -25.06 5.14
C GLN A 50 19.78 -23.81 4.29
N ALA A 51 20.87 -23.25 3.77
CA ALA A 51 20.80 -22.10 2.86
C ALA A 51 19.96 -22.44 1.61
N GLN A 52 20.23 -23.56 0.95
CA GLN A 52 19.46 -24.01 -0.21
C GLN A 52 17.97 -24.23 0.11
N ALA A 53 17.63 -24.78 1.27
CA ALA A 53 16.25 -24.95 1.70
C ALA A 53 15.56 -23.60 1.98
N THR A 54 16.30 -22.60 2.47
CA THR A 54 15.81 -21.22 2.66
C THR A 54 15.54 -20.58 1.31
N ASP A 55 16.50 -20.60 0.38
CA ASP A 55 16.34 -20.04 -0.97
C ASP A 55 15.14 -20.67 -1.70
N ILE A 56 14.95 -21.98 -1.55
CA ILE A 56 13.80 -22.70 -2.12
C ILE A 56 12.48 -22.29 -1.44
N ALA A 57 12.49 -22.07 -0.12
CA ALA A 57 11.32 -21.57 0.60
C ALA A 57 10.94 -20.15 0.13
N GLU A 58 11.91 -19.24 0.02
CA GLU A 58 11.73 -17.88 -0.49
C GLU A 58 11.18 -17.89 -1.91
N ALA A 59 11.77 -18.69 -2.81
CA ALA A 59 11.26 -18.83 -4.18
C ALA A 59 9.82 -19.37 -4.23
N GLY A 60 9.48 -20.30 -3.34
CA GLY A 60 8.11 -20.80 -3.19
C GLY A 60 7.13 -19.71 -2.75
N LEU A 61 7.54 -18.86 -1.80
CA LEU A 61 6.77 -17.73 -1.29
C LEU A 61 6.54 -16.69 -2.39
N ASP A 62 7.58 -16.28 -3.10
CA ASP A 62 7.49 -15.31 -4.20
C ASP A 62 6.58 -15.80 -5.32
N ARG A 63 6.71 -17.09 -5.69
CA ARG A 63 5.82 -17.71 -6.68
C ARG A 63 4.36 -17.69 -6.21
N ALA A 64 4.12 -17.83 -4.90
CA ALA A 64 2.78 -17.83 -4.34
C ALA A 64 2.18 -16.43 -4.25
N LEU A 65 2.99 -15.43 -3.91
CA LEU A 65 2.61 -14.02 -3.98
C LEU A 65 2.23 -13.63 -5.42
N ASN A 66 3.01 -14.05 -6.42
CA ASN A 66 2.67 -13.82 -7.83
C ASN A 66 1.39 -14.54 -8.25
N TRP A 67 1.15 -15.75 -7.75
CA TRP A 67 -0.13 -16.43 -7.95
C TRP A 67 -1.30 -15.66 -7.33
N LEU A 68 -1.11 -15.10 -6.13
CA LEU A 68 -2.11 -14.32 -5.41
C LEU A 68 -2.46 -13.01 -6.15
N ARG A 69 -1.46 -12.33 -6.71
CA ARG A 69 -1.60 -11.15 -7.58
C ARG A 69 -2.34 -11.44 -8.89
N ALA A 70 -2.19 -12.66 -9.41
CA ALA A 70 -2.86 -13.08 -10.64
C ALA A 70 -4.35 -13.41 -10.44
N GLN A 71 -4.87 -13.42 -9.21
CA GLN A 71 -6.28 -13.72 -8.97
C GLN A 71 -7.17 -12.51 -9.33
N PRO A 72 -8.23 -12.69 -10.13
CA PRO A 72 -9.17 -11.61 -10.44
C PRO A 72 -9.89 -11.07 -9.20
N ILE A 73 -10.08 -11.92 -8.20
CA ILE A 73 -10.68 -11.61 -6.90
C ILE A 73 -9.80 -12.28 -5.83
N PRO A 74 -9.41 -11.58 -4.75
CA PRO A 74 -8.67 -12.19 -3.65
C PRO A 74 -9.39 -13.44 -3.10
N PRO A 75 -8.69 -14.59 -2.95
CA PRO A 75 -9.30 -15.84 -2.51
C PRO A 75 -10.10 -15.72 -1.21
N GLY A 76 -11.29 -16.31 -1.20
CA GLY A 76 -12.24 -16.30 -0.08
C GLY A 76 -11.88 -17.20 1.11
N SER A 77 -10.88 -18.08 0.95
CA SER A 77 -10.53 -19.12 1.91
C SER A 77 -9.06 -19.50 1.80
N SER A 78 -8.56 -20.18 2.84
CA SER A 78 -7.21 -20.73 2.85
C SER A 78 -7.03 -21.77 1.74
N THR A 79 -5.88 -21.74 1.06
CA THR A 79 -5.63 -22.56 -0.13
C THR A 79 -4.15 -22.91 -0.31
N ASN A 80 -3.87 -23.96 -1.08
CA ASN A 80 -2.54 -24.23 -1.65
C ASN A 80 -2.63 -24.02 -3.17
N PRO A 81 -1.93 -23.02 -3.74
CA PRO A 81 -2.00 -22.69 -5.17
C PRO A 81 -1.75 -23.85 -6.13
N TRP A 82 -1.01 -24.88 -5.70
CA TRP A 82 -0.60 -26.02 -6.53
C TRP A 82 -1.03 -27.37 -5.97
N GLY A 83 -1.91 -27.38 -4.95
CA GLY A 83 -2.47 -28.61 -4.38
C GLY A 83 -1.48 -29.50 -3.63
N GLY A 84 -0.25 -29.06 -3.37
CA GLY A 84 0.74 -29.83 -2.60
C GLY A 84 2.20 -29.50 -2.92
N ILE A 85 3.07 -30.44 -2.59
CA ILE A 85 4.54 -30.33 -2.71
C ILE A 85 4.95 -30.18 -4.18
N GLN A 86 5.82 -29.21 -4.45
CA GLN A 86 6.43 -28.93 -5.73
C GLN A 86 7.90 -29.39 -5.71
N ASN A 87 8.25 -30.37 -6.54
CA ASN A 87 9.62 -30.89 -6.64
C ASN A 87 10.44 -30.10 -7.66
N LEU A 88 11.73 -29.88 -7.36
CA LEU A 88 12.68 -29.16 -8.20
C LEU A 88 13.73 -30.11 -8.77
N GLY A 89 13.99 -30.02 -10.06
CA GLY A 89 15.02 -30.80 -10.77
C GLY A 89 14.60 -32.22 -11.17
N ASN A 90 15.42 -32.85 -12.02
CA ASN A 90 15.33 -34.27 -12.38
C ASN A 90 16.75 -34.87 -12.45
N PRO A 91 17.20 -35.67 -11.46
CA PRO A 91 16.45 -36.12 -10.28
C PRO A 91 16.13 -34.98 -9.29
N VAL A 92 15.21 -35.21 -8.36
CA VAL A 92 14.77 -34.18 -7.40
C VAL A 92 15.93 -33.72 -6.52
N ILE A 93 16.27 -32.43 -6.59
CA ILE A 93 17.34 -31.79 -5.81
C ILE A 93 16.82 -31.05 -4.58
N GLY A 94 15.53 -30.76 -4.55
CA GLY A 94 14.82 -30.11 -3.44
C GLY A 94 13.33 -30.00 -3.74
N SER A 95 12.55 -29.55 -2.77
CA SER A 95 11.12 -29.32 -2.96
C SER A 95 10.63 -28.17 -2.09
N TYR A 96 9.47 -27.61 -2.42
CA TYR A 96 8.79 -26.67 -1.55
C TYR A 96 7.29 -26.96 -1.48
N ASN A 97 6.64 -26.51 -0.42
CA ASN A 97 5.19 -26.54 -0.28
C ASN A 97 4.69 -25.22 0.27
N VAL A 98 3.57 -24.72 -0.24
CA VAL A 98 3.01 -23.42 0.19
C VAL A 98 1.61 -23.58 0.74
N ALA A 99 1.31 -22.82 1.80
CA ALA A 99 -0.04 -22.57 2.27
C ALA A 99 -0.31 -21.07 2.29
N ILE A 100 -1.41 -20.64 1.67
CA ILE A 100 -1.97 -19.29 1.80
C ILE A 100 -3.11 -19.40 2.80
N THR A 101 -2.94 -18.82 3.99
CA THR A 101 -3.96 -18.79 5.04
C THR A 101 -4.73 -17.47 4.96
N ASP A 102 -6.05 -17.54 4.89
CA ASP A 102 -6.92 -16.36 5.01
C ASP A 102 -6.98 -15.89 6.47
N LEU A 103 -6.61 -14.64 6.73
CA LEU A 103 -6.63 -14.01 8.05
C LEU A 103 -7.84 -13.08 8.24
N GLY A 104 -8.75 -13.04 7.27
CA GLY A 104 -9.95 -12.21 7.30
C GLY A 104 -9.70 -10.77 6.87
N SER A 105 -10.67 -9.91 7.18
CA SER A 105 -10.72 -8.52 6.74
C SER A 105 -10.73 -7.60 7.98
N PRO A 106 -9.62 -6.94 8.30
CA PRO A 106 -9.54 -5.89 9.31
C PRO A 106 -10.66 -4.85 9.15
N GLY A 107 -11.28 -4.46 10.27
CA GLY A 107 -12.44 -3.58 10.27
C GLY A 107 -13.66 -4.13 9.51
N GLY A 108 -13.65 -5.39 9.06
CA GLY A 108 -14.71 -5.95 8.23
C GLY A 108 -14.74 -5.42 6.80
N SER A 109 -13.68 -4.74 6.32
CA SER A 109 -13.63 -4.24 4.94
C SER A 109 -13.01 -5.28 3.98
N PRO A 110 -13.78 -5.84 3.02
CA PRO A 110 -13.25 -6.84 2.09
C PRO A 110 -12.06 -6.35 1.25
N SER A 111 -11.92 -5.03 1.10
CA SER A 111 -10.83 -4.39 0.34
C SER A 111 -9.49 -4.35 1.10
N ALA A 112 -9.46 -4.75 2.37
CA ALA A 112 -8.25 -4.83 3.20
C ALA A 112 -7.93 -6.27 3.62
N LYS A 113 -8.35 -7.27 2.84
CA LYS A 113 -8.19 -8.68 3.20
C LYS A 113 -6.73 -9.06 3.48
N ARG A 114 -6.50 -9.83 4.54
CA ARG A 114 -5.16 -10.25 4.98
C ARG A 114 -4.91 -11.73 4.72
N TYR A 115 -3.66 -12.03 4.39
CA TYR A 115 -3.19 -13.39 4.16
C TYR A 115 -1.89 -13.65 4.91
N ARG A 116 -1.66 -14.91 5.28
CA ARG A 116 -0.33 -15.40 5.65
C ARG A 116 0.10 -16.42 4.61
N ILE A 117 1.18 -16.15 3.90
CA ILE A 117 1.83 -17.12 3.01
C ILE A 117 2.92 -17.81 3.82
N THR A 118 2.81 -19.12 3.99
CA THR A 118 3.85 -19.96 4.58
C THR A 118 4.42 -20.85 3.50
N SER A 119 5.72 -20.74 3.25
CA SER A 119 6.46 -21.59 2.31
C SER A 119 7.47 -22.45 3.06
N THR A 120 7.48 -23.74 2.77
CA THR A 120 8.34 -24.73 3.41
C THR A 120 9.25 -25.36 2.37
N GLY A 121 10.53 -24.99 2.36
CA GLY A 121 11.55 -25.53 1.46
C GLY A 121 12.29 -26.71 2.10
N THR A 122 12.59 -27.75 1.32
CA THR A 122 13.22 -28.98 1.80
C THR A 122 14.34 -29.44 0.87
N VAL A 123 15.54 -29.68 1.42
CA VAL A 123 16.72 -30.19 0.70
C VAL A 123 17.40 -31.28 1.53
N GLY A 124 17.48 -32.50 0.98
CA GLY A 124 18.22 -33.61 1.60
C GLY A 124 17.78 -33.92 3.05
N GLY A 125 16.49 -33.76 3.35
CA GLY A 125 15.88 -33.99 4.66
C GLY A 125 15.92 -32.79 5.63
N ILE A 126 16.56 -31.68 5.26
CA ILE A 126 16.54 -30.43 6.01
C ILE A 126 15.41 -29.56 5.48
N THR A 127 14.63 -28.99 6.39
CA THR A 127 13.50 -28.12 6.07
C THR A 127 13.72 -26.73 6.65
N GLN A 128 13.32 -25.70 5.91
CA GLN A 128 13.28 -24.29 6.34
C GLN A 128 11.89 -23.72 5.99
N VAL A 129 11.40 -22.82 6.83
CA VAL A 129 10.05 -22.25 6.70
C VAL A 129 10.17 -20.75 6.68
N VAL A 130 9.60 -20.12 5.64
CA VAL A 130 9.54 -18.68 5.52
C VAL A 130 8.07 -18.26 5.50
N THR A 131 7.74 -17.20 6.22
CA THR A 131 6.37 -16.69 6.34
C THR A 131 6.31 -15.20 6.03
N ASN A 132 5.30 -14.81 5.24
CA ASN A 132 4.99 -13.41 4.96
C ASN A 132 3.51 -13.12 5.25
N TYR A 133 3.26 -12.06 6.00
CA TYR A 133 1.93 -11.53 6.27
C TYR A 133 1.63 -10.40 5.30
N LEU A 134 0.55 -10.54 4.54
CA LEU A 134 0.16 -9.63 3.47
C LEU A 134 -1.20 -9.00 3.75
N GLN A 135 -1.43 -7.83 3.20
CA GLN A 135 -2.74 -7.22 3.09
C GLN A 135 -2.99 -6.80 1.65
N THR A 136 -4.21 -7.03 1.14
CA THR A 136 -4.63 -6.45 -0.14
C THR A 136 -4.43 -4.94 -0.09
N ASP A 137 -3.71 -4.43 -1.08
CA ASP A 137 -3.47 -3.01 -1.20
C ASP A 137 -4.67 -2.32 -1.89
N ASN A 138 -5.01 -1.13 -1.41
CA ASN A 138 -6.21 -0.41 -1.86
C ASN A 138 -5.98 1.10 -1.88
N TYR A 139 -6.78 1.79 -2.68
CA TYR A 139 -6.57 3.22 -2.95
C TYR A 139 -6.75 4.13 -1.74
N ALA A 140 -7.44 3.69 -0.67
CA ALA A 140 -7.58 4.47 0.55
C ALA A 140 -6.27 4.57 1.37
N ARG A 141 -5.19 3.88 0.96
CA ARG A 141 -3.86 4.08 1.55
C ARG A 141 -3.25 5.45 1.28
N TYR A 142 -3.69 6.13 0.21
CA TYR A 142 -3.05 7.35 -0.27
C TYR A 142 -3.80 8.57 0.26
N ILE A 143 -3.06 9.54 0.81
CA ILE A 143 -3.59 10.90 0.95
C ILE A 143 -3.73 11.55 -0.43
N TRP A 144 -2.82 11.21 -1.34
CA TRP A 144 -2.77 11.78 -2.67
C TRP A 144 -2.33 10.73 -3.70
N PHE A 145 -3.19 10.49 -4.68
CA PHE A 145 -2.87 9.65 -5.82
C PHE A 145 -3.29 10.33 -7.12
N THR A 146 -2.39 10.40 -8.10
CA THR A 146 -2.76 10.83 -9.45
C THR A 146 -2.27 9.89 -10.55
N ASN A 147 -3.05 9.70 -11.60
CA ASN A 147 -2.52 9.13 -12.83
C ASN A 147 -1.73 10.18 -13.64
N ARG A 148 -2.15 11.46 -13.57
CA ARG A 148 -1.46 12.61 -14.18
C ARG A 148 -1.52 13.84 -13.25
N GLU A 149 -0.35 14.43 -12.95
CA GLU A 149 -0.21 15.65 -12.13
C GLU A 149 -0.50 16.97 -12.88
N GLN A 150 -1.47 16.95 -13.82
CA GLN A 150 -1.86 18.13 -14.60
C GLN A 150 -3.38 18.17 -14.80
N PHE A 151 -3.92 19.39 -14.95
CA PHE A 151 -5.31 19.65 -15.32
C PHE A 151 -5.37 20.07 -16.79
N GLY A 152 -5.81 19.17 -17.67
CA GLY A 152 -5.72 19.43 -19.11
C GLY A 152 -4.27 19.76 -19.54
N PRO A 153 -3.99 20.93 -20.14
CA PRO A 153 -2.64 21.34 -20.51
C PRO A 153 -1.87 22.05 -19.38
N TYR A 154 -2.48 22.28 -18.21
CA TYR A 154 -1.91 23.13 -17.17
C TYR A 154 -1.24 22.30 -16.07
N ASN A 155 0.01 22.65 -15.76
CA ASN A 155 0.71 22.12 -14.58
C ASN A 155 0.05 22.67 -13.32
N VAL A 156 -0.28 21.79 -12.38
CA VAL A 156 -0.76 22.17 -11.06
C VAL A 156 0.31 21.82 -10.04
N TRP A 157 0.69 22.80 -9.22
CA TRP A 157 1.88 22.74 -8.37
C TRP A 157 1.52 22.37 -6.93
N PHE A 158 2.39 21.59 -6.28
CA PHE A 158 2.57 21.68 -4.84
C PHE A 158 3.45 22.90 -4.55
N TRP A 159 3.07 23.70 -3.55
CA TRP A 159 3.74 24.96 -3.24
C TRP A 159 3.98 25.13 -1.75
N ASP A 160 4.66 26.22 -1.35
CA ASP A 160 5.11 26.53 0.02
C ASP A 160 4.16 26.22 1.18
N GLN A 161 2.84 26.24 0.95
CA GLN A 161 1.83 26.02 1.99
C GLN A 161 1.22 24.61 1.99
N ASP A 162 1.57 23.78 1.00
CA ASP A 162 1.04 22.42 0.91
C ASP A 162 1.86 21.51 1.85
N ARG A 163 1.16 20.82 2.74
CA ARG A 163 1.68 19.73 3.57
C ARG A 163 0.86 18.48 3.34
N LEU A 164 1.50 17.34 3.13
CA LEU A 164 0.86 16.05 2.94
C LEU A 164 1.41 15.06 3.96
N ASN A 165 0.58 14.63 4.90
CA ASN A 165 1.00 13.79 6.03
C ASN A 165 0.70 12.29 5.84
N GLY A 166 0.67 11.83 4.59
CA GLY A 166 0.42 10.43 4.24
C GLY A 166 1.03 10.02 2.91
N PRO A 167 0.90 8.74 2.52
CA PRO A 167 1.48 8.21 1.30
C PRO A 167 0.97 8.94 0.05
N THR A 168 1.92 9.37 -0.80
CA THR A 168 1.67 10.17 -1.99
C THR A 168 2.25 9.48 -3.22
N HIS A 169 1.43 9.29 -4.26
CA HIS A 169 1.84 8.62 -5.48
C HIS A 169 1.38 9.35 -6.73
N THR A 170 2.21 9.37 -7.77
CA THR A 170 1.77 9.73 -9.13
C THR A 170 2.30 8.76 -10.18
N ASN A 171 1.46 8.43 -11.17
CA ASN A 171 1.91 7.73 -12.37
C ASN A 171 2.60 8.63 -13.40
N GLY A 172 2.79 9.92 -13.09
CA GLY A 172 3.65 10.83 -13.86
C GLY A 172 4.84 11.27 -13.01
N HIS A 173 5.04 12.58 -12.94
CA HIS A 173 6.01 13.29 -12.09
C HIS A 173 5.31 14.34 -11.24
N PHE A 174 5.88 14.67 -10.09
CA PHE A 174 5.41 15.81 -9.29
C PHE A 174 5.85 17.15 -9.89
N ASN A 175 4.98 18.15 -9.78
CA ASN A 175 5.27 19.55 -10.03
C ASN A 175 5.42 20.28 -8.69
N ILE A 176 6.62 20.74 -8.35
CA ILE A 176 6.96 21.36 -7.05
C ILE A 176 7.44 22.80 -7.23
N LYS A 177 6.93 23.69 -6.38
CA LYS A 177 7.33 25.09 -6.25
C LYS A 177 7.73 25.37 -4.80
N GLY A 178 8.93 25.88 -4.56
CA GLY A 178 9.35 26.32 -3.22
C GLY A 178 9.41 25.18 -2.20
N THR A 179 8.76 25.30 -1.04
CA THR A 179 9.03 24.43 0.13
C THR A 179 7.81 23.64 0.67
N PRO A 180 7.09 22.85 -0.16
CA PRO A 180 6.05 21.96 0.36
C PRO A 180 6.65 20.87 1.25
N ILE A 181 5.84 20.33 2.18
CA ILE A 181 6.24 19.28 3.13
C ILE A 181 5.50 17.98 2.82
N PHE A 182 6.24 16.87 2.76
CA PHE A 182 5.70 15.52 2.61
C PHE A 182 6.16 14.66 3.80
N ASP A 183 5.25 14.38 4.73
CA ASP A 183 5.58 13.61 5.94
C ASP A 183 5.63 12.09 5.70
N GLY A 184 5.02 11.59 4.61
CA GLY A 184 4.95 10.16 4.28
C GLY A 184 5.63 9.80 2.96
N GLU A 185 5.66 8.50 2.64
CA GLU A 185 6.23 7.94 1.40
C GLU A 185 5.80 8.73 0.15
N VAL A 186 6.76 9.07 -0.72
CA VAL A 186 6.54 9.75 -1.99
C VAL A 186 7.01 8.88 -3.15
N ARG A 187 6.10 8.59 -4.09
CA ARG A 187 6.38 7.77 -5.27
C ARG A 187 6.00 8.47 -6.57
N SER A 188 6.90 8.42 -7.54
CA SER A 188 6.72 8.95 -8.89
C SER A 188 7.14 7.90 -9.90
N VAL A 189 6.32 7.67 -10.93
CA VAL A 189 6.69 6.74 -12.02
C VAL A 189 7.77 7.34 -12.91
N ASP A 190 7.69 8.64 -13.19
CA ASP A 190 8.80 9.33 -13.84
C ASP A 190 9.99 9.40 -12.86
N ASP A 191 11.20 9.35 -13.40
CA ASP A 191 12.47 9.36 -12.68
C ASP A 191 12.96 10.78 -12.31
N TYR A 192 12.08 11.78 -12.41
CA TYR A 192 12.36 13.18 -12.14
C TYR A 192 11.19 13.90 -11.47
N ILE A 193 11.51 15.02 -10.82
CA ILE A 193 10.56 16.03 -10.34
C ILE A 193 10.66 17.25 -11.26
N ARG A 194 9.51 17.86 -11.59
CA ARG A 194 9.48 19.17 -12.23
C ARG A 194 9.49 20.26 -11.16
N TYR A 195 10.52 21.10 -11.18
CA TYR A 195 10.64 22.25 -10.31
C TYR A 195 10.23 23.53 -11.03
N PHE A 196 9.54 24.43 -10.31
CA PHE A 196 9.07 25.71 -10.85
C PHE A 196 10.23 26.65 -11.20
N ASN A 197 11.32 26.62 -10.42
CA ASN A 197 12.58 27.28 -10.69
C ASN A 197 12.41 28.75 -11.11
N ASN A 198 11.67 29.50 -10.28
CA ASN A 198 11.32 30.90 -10.51
C ASN A 198 10.67 31.19 -11.89
N GLY A 199 9.84 30.26 -12.37
CA GLY A 199 9.13 30.36 -13.65
C GLY A 199 9.87 29.76 -14.84
N ASN A 200 11.14 29.39 -14.69
CA ASN A 200 11.94 28.70 -15.69
C ASN A 200 12.01 27.20 -15.39
N ASN A 201 10.87 26.52 -15.51
CA ASN A 201 10.70 25.14 -15.05
C ASN A 201 11.84 24.22 -15.51
N ILE A 202 12.33 23.38 -14.61
CA ILE A 202 13.34 22.35 -14.91
C ILE A 202 12.83 20.98 -14.47
N ASN A 203 13.29 19.92 -15.14
CA ASN A 203 13.12 18.55 -14.70
C ASN A 203 14.44 18.10 -14.06
N SER A 204 14.41 17.50 -12.87
CA SER A 204 15.61 16.99 -12.20
C SER A 204 15.31 15.73 -11.41
N SER A 205 16.23 14.76 -11.44
CA SER A 205 16.21 13.58 -10.56
C SER A 205 16.71 13.89 -9.15
N ASN A 206 17.25 15.10 -8.91
CA ASN A 206 17.57 15.55 -7.57
C ASN A 206 16.29 15.83 -6.77
N LEU A 207 16.30 15.48 -5.48
CA LEU A 207 15.17 15.71 -4.58
C LEU A 207 15.04 17.18 -4.12
N SER A 208 15.87 18.08 -4.63
CA SER A 208 15.73 19.53 -4.45
C SER A 208 16.40 20.31 -5.58
N ASN A 209 16.02 21.59 -5.72
CA ASN A 209 16.56 22.56 -6.66
C ASN A 209 16.90 23.89 -5.94
N PRO A 210 18.03 23.97 -5.22
CA PRO A 210 18.44 25.20 -4.56
C PRO A 210 18.77 26.33 -5.56
N PRO A 211 18.50 27.60 -5.22
CA PRO A 211 17.85 28.05 -3.99
C PRO A 211 16.31 28.10 -4.07
N TYR A 212 15.71 27.74 -5.20
CA TYR A 212 14.33 28.13 -5.52
C TYR A 212 13.28 27.14 -5.00
N ASP A 213 13.53 25.84 -5.10
CA ASP A 213 12.56 24.81 -4.76
C ASP A 213 13.23 23.77 -3.86
N LEU A 214 12.85 23.76 -2.59
CA LEU A 214 13.45 22.96 -1.52
C LEU A 214 12.31 22.20 -0.81
N PRO A 215 11.69 21.19 -1.46
CA PRO A 215 10.70 20.37 -0.79
C PRO A 215 11.31 19.64 0.40
N ASP A 216 10.50 19.44 1.43
CA ASP A 216 10.89 18.72 2.63
C ASP A 216 10.25 17.32 2.63
N PHE A 217 11.07 16.30 2.37
CA PHE A 217 10.66 14.89 2.37
C PHE A 217 11.13 14.23 3.67
N GLN A 218 10.17 13.81 4.52
CA GLN A 218 10.46 13.22 5.83
C GLN A 218 10.48 11.68 5.82
N ASP A 219 10.16 11.08 4.69
CA ASP A 219 10.15 9.63 4.47
C ASP A 219 10.75 9.29 3.09
N THR A 220 10.63 8.04 2.68
CA THR A 220 11.22 7.46 1.47
C THR A 220 10.65 8.13 0.22
N VAL A 221 11.56 8.56 -0.67
CA VAL A 221 11.21 9.04 -2.00
C VAL A 221 11.69 8.04 -3.04
N THR A 222 10.76 7.54 -3.87
CA THR A 222 11.07 6.63 -4.98
C THR A 222 10.66 7.29 -6.30
N LEU A 223 11.65 7.73 -7.08
CA LEU A 223 11.46 8.13 -8.48
C LEU A 223 11.72 6.92 -9.39
N GLY A 224 11.03 6.81 -10.52
CA GLY A 224 11.11 5.61 -11.36
C GLY A 224 10.35 4.41 -10.78
N ALA A 225 9.31 4.65 -9.98
CA ALA A 225 8.49 3.61 -9.38
C ALA A 225 7.60 2.90 -10.42
N ASP A 226 7.11 1.71 -10.10
CA ASP A 226 6.10 1.05 -10.92
C ASP A 226 4.76 1.82 -10.93
N SER A 227 4.10 1.84 -12.09
CA SER A 227 2.78 2.45 -12.24
C SER A 227 1.71 1.62 -11.56
N THR A 228 0.76 2.30 -10.90
CA THR A 228 -0.42 1.64 -10.31
C THR A 228 -1.64 1.85 -11.20
N ASN A 229 -2.30 0.78 -11.64
CA ASN A 229 -3.41 0.86 -12.60
C ASN A 229 -4.70 1.37 -11.96
N MET A 230 -5.11 2.60 -12.33
CA MET A 230 -6.36 3.17 -11.86
C MET A 230 -7.57 2.46 -12.51
N PRO A 231 -8.55 1.98 -11.73
CA PRO A 231 -9.76 1.40 -12.30
C PRO A 231 -10.59 2.46 -13.02
N THR A 232 -11.27 2.07 -14.10
CA THR A 232 -12.19 2.96 -14.83
C THR A 232 -13.62 2.90 -14.31
N GLN A 233 -13.93 1.89 -13.48
CA GLN A 233 -15.26 1.66 -12.92
C GLN A 233 -15.16 1.16 -11.48
N ALA A 234 -16.18 1.48 -10.68
CA ALA A 234 -16.28 1.06 -9.29
C ALA A 234 -16.90 -0.35 -9.19
N LEU A 235 -16.33 -1.35 -9.88
CA LEU A 235 -16.95 -2.68 -10.06
C LEU A 235 -17.35 -3.35 -8.74
N ASN A 236 -16.46 -3.36 -7.74
CA ASN A 236 -16.72 -3.95 -6.43
C ASN A 236 -17.92 -3.28 -5.74
N LEU A 237 -17.96 -1.95 -5.74
CA LEU A 237 -19.07 -1.18 -5.18
C LEU A 237 -20.37 -1.41 -5.97
N ARG A 238 -20.30 -1.49 -7.31
CA ARG A 238 -21.46 -1.76 -8.17
C ARG A 238 -22.10 -3.10 -7.81
N THR A 239 -21.31 -4.15 -7.71
CA THR A 239 -21.79 -5.50 -7.34
C THR A 239 -22.36 -5.48 -5.92
N ALA A 240 -21.62 -4.94 -4.95
CA ALA A 240 -22.05 -4.89 -3.56
C ALA A 240 -23.35 -4.08 -3.34
N SER A 241 -23.59 -3.04 -4.16
CA SER A 241 -24.82 -2.26 -4.10
C SER A 241 -26.08 -3.04 -4.49
N THR A 242 -25.93 -4.16 -5.20
CA THR A 242 -27.03 -5.08 -5.57
C THR A 242 -27.16 -6.29 -4.66
N ASP A 243 -26.16 -6.54 -3.82
CA ASP A 243 -26.18 -7.63 -2.84
C ASP A 243 -27.10 -7.30 -1.66
N ALA A 244 -27.37 -8.31 -0.83
CA ALA A 244 -28.17 -8.14 0.38
C ALA A 244 -27.58 -7.04 1.29
N GLY A 245 -28.41 -6.07 1.66
CA GLY A 245 -28.01 -4.93 2.48
C GLY A 245 -27.39 -3.76 1.71
N GLY A 246 -27.22 -3.85 0.40
CA GLY A 246 -26.76 -2.75 -0.46
C GLY A 246 -27.90 -1.87 -0.99
N LEU A 247 -27.55 -0.68 -1.49
CA LEU A 247 -28.50 0.23 -2.14
C LEU A 247 -28.04 0.66 -3.53
N ARG A 248 -28.73 0.14 -4.54
CA ARG A 248 -28.58 0.55 -5.95
C ARG A 248 -29.73 1.46 -6.38
N LEU A 249 -29.41 2.67 -6.83
CA LEU A 249 -30.36 3.66 -7.34
C LEU A 249 -30.10 3.96 -8.81
N ASN A 250 -31.13 4.40 -9.53
CA ASN A 250 -31.00 4.84 -10.93
C ASN A 250 -31.38 6.32 -11.04
N GLY A 251 -30.66 7.04 -11.89
CA GLY A 251 -30.85 8.48 -12.11
C GLY A 251 -30.29 9.32 -10.96
N ASN A 252 -30.27 10.65 -11.18
CA ASN A 252 -29.69 11.58 -10.23
C ASN A 252 -30.30 11.42 -8.84
N THR A 253 -29.43 11.41 -7.83
CA THR A 253 -29.81 11.16 -6.43
C THR A 253 -29.15 12.20 -5.55
N THR A 254 -29.89 12.77 -4.62
CA THR A 254 -29.35 13.61 -3.55
C THR A 254 -29.44 12.87 -2.22
N ILE A 255 -28.35 12.91 -1.44
CA ILE A 255 -28.22 12.28 -0.14
C ILE A 255 -27.77 13.32 0.88
N VAL A 256 -28.48 13.38 2.00
CA VAL A 256 -28.03 14.11 3.20
C VAL A 256 -27.85 13.08 4.32
N LEU A 257 -26.60 12.90 4.77
CA LEU A 257 -26.24 12.01 5.86
C LEU A 257 -26.60 12.64 7.20
N ASN A 258 -27.13 11.84 8.12
CA ASN A 258 -27.59 12.30 9.42
C ASN A 258 -26.74 11.67 10.54
N ALA A 259 -26.44 12.45 11.58
CA ALA A 259 -25.61 12.02 12.72
C ALA A 259 -26.20 10.85 13.53
N ASP A 260 -27.49 10.54 13.34
CA ASP A 260 -28.20 9.41 13.96
C ASP A 260 -27.98 8.06 13.22
N GLY A 261 -27.14 8.03 12.18
CA GLY A 261 -26.87 6.83 11.38
C GLY A 261 -27.92 6.58 10.29
N THR A 262 -28.75 7.57 9.97
CA THR A 262 -29.69 7.54 8.85
C THR A 262 -29.22 8.45 7.71
N MET A 263 -29.96 8.44 6.60
CA MET A 263 -29.80 9.35 5.49
C MET A 263 -31.15 9.75 4.91
N ASN A 264 -31.25 10.99 4.43
CA ASN A 264 -32.38 11.45 3.65
C ASN A 264 -32.05 11.35 2.16
N VAL A 265 -32.89 10.66 1.40
CA VAL A 265 -32.67 10.37 -0.02
C VAL A 265 -33.74 11.03 -0.88
N THR A 266 -33.31 11.78 -1.89
CA THR A 266 -34.18 12.31 -2.95
C THR A 266 -33.81 11.66 -4.27
N ASN A 267 -34.77 10.97 -4.89
CA ASN A 267 -34.59 10.29 -6.17
C ASN A 267 -35.92 10.25 -6.94
N SER A 268 -35.96 10.89 -8.11
CA SER A 268 -37.18 11.02 -8.92
C SER A 268 -37.66 9.69 -9.52
N LYS A 269 -36.76 8.75 -9.81
CA LYS A 269 -37.11 7.41 -10.33
C LYS A 269 -37.76 6.52 -9.28
N LYS A 270 -37.54 6.80 -8.01
CA LYS A 270 -38.20 6.14 -6.87
C LYS A 270 -39.39 6.93 -6.32
N HIS A 271 -39.66 8.12 -6.85
CA HIS A 271 -40.63 9.08 -6.28
C HIS A 271 -40.33 9.43 -4.82
N TRP A 272 -39.05 9.44 -4.44
CA TRP A 272 -38.61 9.83 -3.11
C TRP A 272 -38.24 11.30 -3.09
N SER A 273 -38.80 12.02 -2.11
CA SER A 273 -38.45 13.39 -1.77
C SER A 273 -38.10 13.42 -0.30
N ASN A 274 -36.82 13.66 0.01
CA ASN A 274 -36.28 13.66 1.37
C ASN A 274 -36.68 12.42 2.20
N GLN A 275 -36.70 11.24 1.57
CA GLN A 275 -37.08 9.99 2.21
C GLN A 275 -36.00 9.58 3.22
N ASN A 276 -36.32 9.60 4.52
CA ASN A 276 -35.43 9.09 5.55
C ASN A 276 -35.35 7.55 5.50
N MET A 277 -34.14 7.00 5.61
CA MET A 277 -33.87 5.58 5.76
C MET A 277 -32.51 5.35 6.44
N ALA A 278 -32.32 4.15 7.00
CA ALA A 278 -31.00 3.73 7.51
C ALA A 278 -29.96 3.67 6.39
N LEU A 279 -28.67 3.78 6.76
CA LEU A 279 -27.58 3.48 5.83
C LEU A 279 -27.67 2.03 5.33
N PRO A 280 -27.20 1.73 4.10
CA PRO A 280 -27.14 0.35 3.61
C PRO A 280 -26.35 -0.53 4.58
N ALA A 281 -26.93 -1.64 5.01
CA ALA A 281 -26.35 -2.50 6.05
C ALA A 281 -24.98 -3.10 5.66
N ASN A 282 -24.72 -3.30 4.37
CA ASN A 282 -23.40 -3.73 3.90
C ASN A 282 -22.44 -2.56 3.64
N GLY A 283 -22.92 -1.31 3.72
CA GLY A 283 -22.14 -0.09 3.46
C GLY A 283 -21.98 0.27 1.97
N ALA A 284 -22.67 -0.41 1.04
CA ALA A 284 -22.60 -0.11 -0.39
C ALA A 284 -23.78 0.74 -0.88
N LEU A 285 -23.49 1.94 -1.38
CA LEU A 285 -24.46 2.77 -2.09
C LEU A 285 -23.94 3.11 -3.48
N PHE A 286 -24.73 2.87 -4.52
CA PHE A 286 -24.34 3.24 -5.88
C PHE A 286 -25.50 3.85 -6.68
N VAL A 287 -25.22 4.98 -7.33
CA VAL A 287 -26.12 5.69 -8.23
C VAL A 287 -25.73 5.38 -9.68
N ASP A 288 -26.58 4.61 -10.36
CA ASP A 288 -26.39 4.25 -11.76
C ASP A 288 -27.11 5.22 -12.69
N LYS A 289 -26.55 5.41 -13.88
CA LYS A 289 -27.09 6.29 -14.93
C LYS A 289 -27.44 7.69 -14.42
N GLY A 290 -26.65 8.22 -13.49
CA GLY A 290 -26.89 9.49 -12.82
C GLY A 290 -25.72 9.93 -11.94
N SER A 291 -25.77 11.19 -11.52
CA SER A 291 -24.83 11.79 -10.57
C SER A 291 -25.37 11.70 -9.14
N LEU A 292 -24.47 11.70 -8.16
CA LEU A 292 -24.80 11.74 -6.74
C LEU A 292 -24.48 13.13 -6.19
N THR A 293 -25.41 13.78 -5.50
CA THR A 293 -25.12 14.95 -4.67
C THR A 293 -25.15 14.51 -3.22
N ILE A 294 -24.06 14.71 -2.47
CA ILE A 294 -23.94 14.19 -1.10
C ILE A 294 -23.34 15.22 -0.13
N SER A 295 -23.90 15.29 1.09
CA SER A 295 -23.44 16.14 2.20
C SER A 295 -23.91 15.57 3.54
N GLY A 296 -23.50 16.16 4.67
CA GLY A 296 -24.06 15.89 5.99
C GLY A 296 -23.07 15.26 6.96
N THR A 297 -23.59 14.53 7.94
CA THR A 297 -22.78 13.89 9.00
C THR A 297 -22.93 12.38 8.91
N LEU A 298 -21.83 11.65 8.68
CA LEU A 298 -21.84 10.19 8.62
C LEU A 298 -21.63 9.60 10.02
N ASN A 299 -22.52 8.71 10.43
CA ASN A 299 -22.31 7.81 11.57
C ASN A 299 -22.34 6.37 11.04
N GLY A 300 -21.19 5.69 11.03
CA GLY A 300 -20.99 4.36 10.50
C GLY A 300 -20.11 4.30 9.25
N ARG A 301 -20.21 3.19 8.51
CA ARG A 301 -19.33 2.87 7.38
C ARG A 301 -20.11 2.88 6.08
N LEU A 302 -19.66 3.67 5.12
CA LEU A 302 -20.32 3.82 3.84
C LEU A 302 -19.28 3.99 2.74
N THR A 303 -19.53 3.39 1.59
CA THR A 303 -18.95 3.80 0.33
C THR A 303 -20.10 4.16 -0.61
N ALA A 304 -20.11 5.40 -1.05
CA ALA A 304 -21.10 5.94 -1.96
C ALA A 304 -20.45 6.23 -3.31
N GLY A 305 -21.08 5.79 -4.40
CA GLY A 305 -20.55 5.99 -5.73
C GLY A 305 -21.58 6.37 -6.77
N ALA A 306 -21.10 6.90 -7.89
CA ALA A 306 -21.94 7.26 -9.01
C ALA A 306 -21.28 6.88 -10.34
N SER A 307 -22.10 6.46 -11.30
CA SER A 307 -21.69 6.23 -12.69
C SER A 307 -21.30 7.52 -13.45
N ARG A 308 -21.64 8.68 -12.87
CA ARG A 308 -21.26 10.01 -13.35
C ARG A 308 -20.50 10.72 -12.25
N ASP A 309 -20.85 11.96 -11.98
CA ASP A 309 -20.17 12.81 -11.01
C ASP A 309 -20.69 12.59 -9.59
N ILE A 310 -19.85 12.92 -8.62
CA ILE A 310 -20.27 13.21 -7.25
C ILE A 310 -20.14 14.72 -7.02
N ASN A 311 -21.22 15.34 -6.57
CA ASN A 311 -21.27 16.77 -6.25
C ASN A 311 -21.32 16.95 -4.72
N ILE A 312 -20.46 17.83 -4.20
CA ILE A 312 -20.33 18.12 -2.77
C ILE A 312 -20.76 19.58 -2.54
N PRO A 313 -22.01 19.83 -2.13
CA PRO A 313 -22.53 21.19 -1.93
C PRO A 313 -22.24 21.74 -0.53
N ASN A 314 -21.89 20.89 0.43
CA ASN A 314 -21.68 21.27 1.82
C ASN A 314 -20.78 20.23 2.52
N ASN A 315 -20.44 20.48 3.78
CA ASN A 315 -19.60 19.62 4.59
C ASN A 315 -20.06 18.16 4.57
N ILE A 316 -19.08 17.27 4.61
CA ILE A 316 -19.26 15.85 4.88
C ILE A 316 -18.32 15.54 6.05
N ILE A 317 -18.87 15.30 7.23
CA ILE A 317 -18.05 15.07 8.45
C ILE A 317 -18.43 13.76 9.12
N TYR A 318 -17.51 13.19 9.89
CA TYR A 318 -17.83 12.06 10.77
C TYR A 318 -18.60 12.51 12.02
N ALA A 319 -19.55 11.69 12.48
CA ALA A 319 -20.29 11.94 13.71
C ALA A 319 -19.40 11.74 14.93
N ASP A 320 -18.53 10.72 14.87
CA ASP A 320 -17.46 10.46 15.84
C ASP A 320 -16.11 10.78 15.20
N ASP A 321 -15.59 11.99 15.45
CA ASP A 321 -14.36 12.49 14.82
C ASP A 321 -13.12 11.71 15.27
N PRO A 322 -12.42 11.00 14.37
CA PRO A 322 -11.23 10.21 14.68
C PRO A 322 -10.04 11.00 15.22
N ARG A 323 -9.98 12.30 14.91
CA ARG A 323 -8.92 13.20 15.40
C ARG A 323 -9.08 13.50 16.89
N VAL A 324 -10.30 13.34 17.42
CA VAL A 324 -10.63 13.47 18.84
C VAL A 324 -10.78 12.09 19.50
N ASN A 325 -11.42 11.15 18.81
CA ASN A 325 -11.65 9.78 19.27
C ASN A 325 -11.05 8.76 18.28
N PRO A 326 -9.79 8.34 18.50
CA PRO A 326 -9.13 7.36 17.63
C PRO A 326 -9.84 5.99 17.51
N ALA A 327 -10.79 5.68 18.42
CA ALA A 327 -11.58 4.46 18.38
C ALA A 327 -12.83 4.56 17.49
N SER A 328 -13.08 5.72 16.88
CA SER A 328 -14.18 5.91 15.92
C SER A 328 -14.18 4.81 14.86
N THR A 329 -15.39 4.41 14.46
CA THR A 329 -15.61 3.44 13.37
C THR A 329 -16.07 4.11 12.07
N ASP A 330 -16.24 5.42 12.07
CA ASP A 330 -16.79 6.16 10.94
C ASP A 330 -15.77 6.23 9.82
N THR A 331 -16.18 5.78 8.62
CA THR A 331 -15.32 5.76 7.42
C THR A 331 -16.16 5.93 6.18
N LEU A 332 -15.82 6.90 5.33
CA LEU A 332 -16.50 7.19 4.07
C LEU A 332 -15.59 6.99 2.86
N GLY A 333 -16.07 6.24 1.87
CA GLY A 333 -15.52 6.22 0.51
C GLY A 333 -16.45 6.95 -0.45
N LEU A 334 -15.90 7.83 -1.30
CA LEU A 334 -16.62 8.46 -2.40
C LEU A 334 -16.00 8.04 -3.72
N ILE A 335 -16.77 7.42 -4.62
CA ILE A 335 -16.25 6.94 -5.91
C ILE A 335 -17.11 7.44 -7.07
N ALA A 336 -16.62 8.48 -7.76
CA ALA A 336 -17.21 8.92 -9.01
C ALA A 336 -16.51 8.23 -10.18
N GLU A 337 -17.27 7.60 -11.07
CA GLU A 337 -16.70 7.11 -12.34
C GLU A 337 -16.34 8.24 -13.30
N GLN A 338 -16.76 9.49 -13.00
CA GLN A 338 -16.35 10.70 -13.69
C GLN A 338 -15.58 11.65 -12.76
N ASP A 339 -16.15 12.82 -12.44
CA ASP A 339 -15.55 13.85 -11.59
C ASP A 339 -16.12 13.82 -10.17
N VAL A 340 -15.32 14.28 -9.21
CA VAL A 340 -15.83 14.72 -7.92
C VAL A 340 -15.74 16.24 -7.88
N MET A 341 -16.88 16.91 -7.82
CA MET A 341 -16.97 18.37 -7.90
C MET A 341 -17.43 18.95 -6.56
N ILE A 342 -16.64 19.88 -6.03
CA ILE A 342 -17.13 20.80 -5.00
C ILE A 342 -17.98 21.84 -5.70
N ASP A 343 -19.23 21.97 -5.27
CA ASP A 343 -20.19 22.92 -5.83
C ASP A 343 -19.69 24.36 -5.63
N HIS A 344 -19.90 25.24 -6.61
CA HIS A 344 -19.50 26.64 -6.49
C HIS A 344 -20.13 27.31 -5.24
N SER A 345 -21.35 26.89 -4.91
CA SER A 345 -22.14 27.39 -3.78
C SER A 345 -21.70 26.88 -2.40
N ALA A 346 -20.72 25.97 -2.34
CA ALA A 346 -20.21 25.41 -1.09
C ALA A 346 -19.72 26.49 -0.09
N PRO A 347 -19.77 26.24 1.22
CA PRO A 347 -19.40 27.21 2.25
C PRO A 347 -17.96 27.72 2.13
N SER A 348 -17.65 28.86 2.77
CA SER A 348 -16.30 29.46 2.71
C SER A 348 -15.22 28.55 3.31
N ASN A 349 -15.56 27.82 4.38
CA ASN A 349 -14.75 26.71 4.88
C ASN A 349 -15.53 25.43 4.63
N LEU A 350 -14.91 24.49 3.93
CA LEU A 350 -15.52 23.21 3.58
C LEU A 350 -14.67 22.09 4.17
N GLU A 351 -15.32 21.13 4.79
CA GLU A 351 -14.68 19.93 5.32
C GLU A 351 -15.28 18.67 4.68
N VAL A 352 -14.41 17.78 4.22
CA VAL A 352 -14.78 16.50 3.61
C VAL A 352 -13.95 15.38 4.24
N ASP A 353 -14.59 14.62 5.11
CA ASP A 353 -14.05 13.42 5.75
C ASP A 353 -14.36 12.21 4.88
N ALA A 354 -13.45 11.87 3.96
CA ALA A 354 -13.59 10.73 3.05
C ALA A 354 -12.29 10.33 2.35
N SER A 355 -12.22 9.06 1.94
CA SER A 355 -11.35 8.64 0.83
C SER A 355 -12.11 8.89 -0.48
N ILE A 356 -11.66 9.87 -1.26
CA ILE A 356 -12.33 10.40 -2.45
C ILE A 356 -11.63 9.87 -3.70
N MET A 357 -12.40 9.33 -4.64
CA MET A 357 -11.89 8.75 -5.87
C MET A 357 -12.65 9.26 -7.11
N ALA A 358 -11.94 9.92 -8.03
CA ALA A 358 -12.45 10.39 -9.33
C ALA A 358 -11.78 9.61 -10.47
N LEU A 359 -12.50 8.63 -11.06
CA LEU A 359 -11.91 7.64 -11.97
C LEU A 359 -11.59 8.14 -13.38
N ASN A 360 -12.32 9.14 -13.88
CA ASN A 360 -12.09 9.64 -15.24
C ASN A 360 -11.23 10.90 -15.27
N THR A 361 -11.51 11.85 -14.38
CA THR A 361 -10.98 13.21 -14.48
C THR A 361 -10.47 13.66 -13.12
N SER A 362 -11.21 14.46 -12.35
CA SER A 362 -10.59 15.20 -11.25
C SER A 362 -11.47 15.36 -10.01
N PHE A 363 -10.80 15.58 -8.88
CA PHE A 363 -11.41 16.24 -7.73
C PHE A 363 -11.16 17.74 -7.84
N MET A 364 -12.20 18.54 -8.06
CA MET A 364 -12.05 19.98 -8.37
C MET A 364 -13.14 20.86 -7.77
N LEU A 365 -12.84 22.15 -7.64
CA LEU A 365 -13.87 23.17 -7.40
C LEU A 365 -14.52 23.59 -8.71
N GLU A 366 -15.85 23.58 -8.75
CA GLU A 366 -16.61 24.14 -9.87
C GLU A 366 -16.27 25.62 -10.08
N SER A 367 -15.95 25.96 -11.33
CA SER A 367 -15.53 27.32 -11.71
C SER A 367 -14.39 27.85 -10.84
N TRP A 368 -13.41 27.00 -10.50
CA TRP A 368 -12.25 27.33 -9.65
C TRP A 368 -11.49 28.62 -10.01
N TRP A 369 -11.57 29.07 -11.26
CA TRP A 369 -10.95 30.32 -11.76
C TRP A 369 -11.85 31.56 -11.61
N GLN A 370 -13.07 31.39 -11.10
CA GLN A 370 -14.06 32.44 -10.91
C GLN A 370 -14.50 32.52 -9.44
N GLY A 371 -15.04 33.68 -9.08
CA GLY A 371 -15.54 33.94 -7.74
C GLY A 371 -14.45 34.36 -6.74
N PRO A 372 -14.85 34.74 -5.52
CA PRO A 372 -13.92 35.22 -4.51
C PRO A 372 -12.99 34.10 -4.01
N ALA A 373 -11.86 34.50 -3.44
CA ALA A 373 -11.11 33.64 -2.54
C ALA A 373 -12.03 33.16 -1.41
N LYS A 374 -12.13 31.84 -1.24
CA LYS A 374 -12.79 31.18 -0.12
C LYS A 374 -11.78 30.95 1.01
N GLY A 375 -12.22 30.45 2.15
CA GLY A 375 -11.38 30.03 3.27
C GLY A 375 -10.58 28.77 2.95
N THR A 376 -10.76 27.73 3.76
CA THR A 376 -9.99 26.49 3.70
C THR A 376 -10.87 25.31 3.27
N LEU A 377 -10.34 24.47 2.38
CA LEU A 377 -10.84 23.14 2.08
C LEU A 377 -10.04 22.15 2.92
N THR A 378 -10.69 21.59 3.93
CA THR A 378 -10.17 20.49 4.74
C THR A 378 -10.61 19.17 4.12
N VAL A 379 -9.66 18.28 3.84
CA VAL A 379 -9.95 16.89 3.47
C VAL A 379 -9.27 16.00 4.50
N PHE A 380 -10.06 15.23 5.24
CA PHE A 380 -9.55 14.21 6.16
C PHE A 380 -9.79 12.83 5.57
N GLY A 381 -8.73 12.21 5.06
CA GLY A 381 -8.80 10.98 4.27
C GLY A 381 -7.83 11.03 3.10
N GLY A 382 -8.33 10.99 1.87
CA GLY A 382 -7.45 10.97 0.70
C GLY A 382 -8.12 11.41 -0.59
N ILE A 383 -7.32 11.89 -1.54
CA ILE A 383 -7.75 12.33 -2.87
C ILE A 383 -7.04 11.48 -3.93
N ILE A 384 -7.82 10.66 -4.61
CA ILE A 384 -7.38 9.74 -5.66
C ILE A 384 -8.06 10.17 -6.96
N GLN A 385 -7.28 10.55 -7.97
CA GLN A 385 -7.86 11.15 -9.19
C GLN A 385 -7.05 10.81 -10.44
N ASN A 386 -7.70 10.66 -11.59
CA ASN A 386 -6.98 10.38 -12.84
C ASN A 386 -6.13 11.59 -13.28
N GLN A 387 -6.67 12.79 -13.13
CA GLN A 387 -6.01 14.06 -13.41
C GLN A 387 -6.12 14.96 -12.19
N ARG A 388 -5.06 15.67 -11.85
CA ARG A 388 -5.07 16.63 -10.76
C ARG A 388 -6.08 17.75 -11.03
N GLY A 389 -7.06 17.91 -10.16
CA GLY A 389 -8.02 19.00 -10.21
C GLY A 389 -7.59 20.25 -9.42
N PRO A 390 -7.85 21.45 -9.93
CA PRO A 390 -7.65 22.69 -9.20
C PRO A 390 -8.82 23.01 -8.26
N VAL A 391 -8.51 23.63 -7.12
CA VAL A 391 -9.50 24.10 -6.13
C VAL A 391 -9.44 25.62 -5.93
N GLY A 392 -8.69 26.33 -6.76
CA GLY A 392 -8.51 27.77 -6.69
C GLY A 392 -7.36 28.27 -7.57
N THR A 393 -7.13 29.58 -7.54
CA THR A 393 -6.02 30.24 -8.25
C THR A 393 -5.22 31.16 -7.33
N PHE A 394 -3.99 31.46 -7.74
CA PHE A 394 -3.11 32.40 -7.06
C PHE A 394 -2.43 33.35 -8.05
N SER A 395 -2.04 34.52 -7.57
CA SER A 395 -1.17 35.47 -8.26
C SER A 395 -0.05 35.87 -7.31
N GLY A 396 1.20 35.54 -7.68
CA GLY A 396 2.34 35.67 -6.77
C GLY A 396 2.17 34.79 -5.53
N THR A 397 2.02 35.42 -4.37
CA THR A 397 1.77 34.78 -3.07
C THR A 397 0.32 34.94 -2.57
N THR A 398 -0.53 35.62 -3.34
CA THR A 398 -1.91 35.93 -2.96
C THR A 398 -2.89 34.98 -3.63
N LYS A 399 -3.79 34.37 -2.83
CA LYS A 399 -4.93 33.59 -3.32
C LYS A 399 -5.95 34.51 -4.00
N VAL A 400 -6.36 34.17 -5.22
CA VAL A 400 -7.26 34.98 -6.06
C VAL A 400 -8.69 34.41 -6.04
N SER A 401 -8.82 33.08 -6.13
CA SER A 401 -10.11 32.38 -6.13
C SER A 401 -10.00 31.03 -5.43
N GLY A 402 -11.12 30.49 -4.98
CA GLY A 402 -11.21 29.13 -4.41
C GLY A 402 -10.55 28.99 -3.05
N TYR A 403 -10.19 27.76 -2.67
CA TYR A 403 -9.78 27.42 -1.31
C TYR A 403 -8.27 27.37 -1.11
N SER A 404 -7.83 27.66 0.13
CA SER A 404 -6.56 27.12 0.64
C SER A 404 -6.74 25.64 0.96
N LYS A 405 -5.68 24.84 0.82
CA LYS A 405 -5.74 23.39 1.04
C LYS A 405 -5.30 23.05 2.47
N ASN A 406 -6.04 22.18 3.13
CA ASN A 406 -5.60 21.50 4.34
C ASN A 406 -5.94 20.01 4.20
N TYR A 407 -4.97 19.20 3.77
CA TYR A 407 -5.19 17.78 3.51
C TYR A 407 -4.49 16.97 4.59
N ASP A 408 -5.28 16.18 5.30
CA ASP A 408 -4.82 15.35 6.41
C ASP A 408 -5.20 13.89 6.16
N TYR A 409 -4.25 12.99 6.32
CA TYR A 409 -4.46 11.57 6.10
C TYR A 409 -5.10 10.91 7.33
N ASP A 410 -6.20 10.21 7.11
CA ASP A 410 -6.77 9.32 8.13
C ASP A 410 -5.99 8.00 8.14
N GLN A 411 -5.03 7.88 9.06
CA GLN A 411 -4.15 6.71 9.18
C GLN A 411 -4.92 5.40 9.39
N ARG A 412 -6.15 5.45 9.90
CA ARG A 412 -6.97 4.25 10.09
C ARG A 412 -7.33 3.60 8.76
N LEU A 413 -7.35 4.34 7.64
CA LEU A 413 -7.68 3.82 6.31
C LEU A 413 -6.74 2.70 5.85
N LEU A 414 -5.51 2.62 6.38
CA LEU A 414 -4.60 1.49 6.15
C LEU A 414 -5.12 0.17 6.74
N SER A 415 -5.83 0.23 7.86
CA SER A 415 -6.26 -0.96 8.62
C SER A 415 -7.78 -1.16 8.63
N SER A 416 -8.55 -0.14 8.32
CA SER A 416 -10.01 -0.17 8.32
C SER A 416 -10.52 0.80 7.26
N PRO A 417 -10.24 0.57 5.96
CA PRO A 417 -10.77 1.43 4.91
C PRO A 417 -12.30 1.32 4.79
N PRO A 418 -12.95 2.29 4.15
CA PRO A 418 -14.36 2.18 3.79
C PRO A 418 -14.64 0.87 3.03
N PRO A 419 -15.84 0.29 3.16
CA PRO A 419 -16.16 -0.99 2.54
C PRO A 419 -16.13 -0.87 1.00
N PHE A 420 -15.66 -1.89 0.29
CA PHE A 420 -15.68 -1.94 -1.19
C PHE A 420 -14.90 -0.83 -1.92
N VAL A 421 -13.95 -0.16 -1.27
CA VAL A 421 -12.99 0.70 -1.98
C VAL A 421 -12.19 -0.11 -3.00
N PRO A 422 -11.80 0.44 -4.15
CA PRO A 422 -11.08 -0.31 -5.16
C PRO A 422 -9.69 -0.69 -4.64
N THR A 423 -9.26 -1.90 -5.00
CA THR A 423 -7.91 -2.41 -4.71
C THR A 423 -6.93 -1.93 -5.78
N THR A 424 -5.65 -1.80 -5.45
CA THR A 424 -4.61 -1.47 -6.44
C THR A 424 -4.25 -2.67 -7.33
N GLY A 425 -4.67 -3.88 -6.93
CA GLY A 425 -4.32 -5.14 -7.58
C GLY A 425 -3.03 -5.76 -7.02
N ASP A 426 -2.41 -5.13 -6.03
CA ASP A 426 -1.20 -5.62 -5.36
C ASP A 426 -1.47 -5.92 -3.87
N TYR A 427 -0.43 -6.32 -3.16
CA TYR A 427 -0.41 -6.64 -1.74
C TYR A 427 0.73 -5.90 -1.05
N ILE A 428 0.44 -5.32 0.11
CA ILE A 428 1.47 -4.80 1.01
C ILE A 428 1.97 -5.90 1.94
N THR A 429 3.29 -5.95 2.17
CA THR A 429 3.87 -6.80 3.22
C THR A 429 3.74 -6.09 4.56
N LEU A 430 3.12 -6.77 5.53
CA LEU A 430 2.96 -6.32 6.91
C LEU A 430 4.14 -6.77 7.79
N SER A 431 4.60 -8.01 7.60
CA SER A 431 5.76 -8.56 8.30
C SER A 431 6.32 -9.79 7.58
N TRP A 432 7.60 -10.06 7.83
CA TRP A 432 8.33 -11.21 7.32
C TRP A 432 8.98 -11.96 8.48
N GLU A 433 8.87 -13.29 8.48
CA GLU A 433 9.43 -14.19 9.48
C GLU A 433 10.23 -15.30 8.77
N ASN A 434 11.49 -15.49 9.20
CA ASN A 434 12.40 -16.53 8.71
C ASN A 434 12.73 -17.54 9.80
#